data_AF-A0A1J4JMI0-F1
#
_entry.id   AF-A0A1J4JMI0-F1
#
_cell.length_a   1.000
_cell.length_b   1.000
_cell.length_c   1.000
_cell.angle_alpha   90.00
_cell.angle_beta   90.00
_cell.angle_gamma   90.00
#
_symmetry.space_group_name_H-M   'P 1'
#
loop_
_entity.id
_entity.type
_entity.pdbx_description
1 polymer ?
#
loop_
_entity_poly.entity_id
_entity_poly.type
_entity_poly.pdbx_seq_one_letter_code
_entity_poly.pdbx_strand_id
1 'polypeptide(L)'
;MENDVKANPMDELQTLMTQIKSASSFKNMVKSNTSELSKNLDQLSFTVTSNIVSLNKLMNEYNNRLNACKVAFAEIALNPFEKAIAANNIETLCNFMISNNPDDFFIPAAQQKTIVLLEFLSQISHFISEQPQFVIWVEKALLDFDTQDRHIREAAPAVLQDVGNGVSKIEKPEARMVLHLVRSLLLDFKE
;
A
#
# COMPACT_ATOMS: atom_id res chain seq x y z
N MET A 1 10.37 -60.32 -74.84
CA MET A 1 10.33 -59.07 -75.63
C MET A 1 10.40 -57.94 -74.63
N GLU A 2 11.60 -57.63 -74.17
CA GLU A 2 11.89 -56.45 -73.36
C GLU A 2 12.63 -55.49 -74.28
N ASN A 3 12.00 -54.38 -74.62
CA ASN A 3 12.71 -53.23 -75.13
C ASN A 3 12.35 -52.09 -74.19
N ASP A 4 13.23 -51.88 -73.22
CA ASP A 4 13.30 -50.69 -72.41
C ASP A 4 13.27 -49.45 -73.32
N VAL A 5 12.19 -48.69 -73.23
CA VAL A 5 12.12 -47.34 -73.75
C VAL A 5 13.12 -46.53 -72.94
N LYS A 6 14.34 -46.37 -73.47
CA LYS A 6 15.35 -45.48 -72.87
C LYS A 6 14.72 -44.10 -72.73
N ALA A 7 14.66 -43.60 -71.50
CA ALA A 7 14.22 -42.25 -71.20
C ALA A 7 14.96 -41.27 -72.12
N ASN A 8 14.21 -40.39 -72.77
CA ASN A 8 14.77 -39.42 -73.70
C ASN A 8 15.65 -38.45 -72.88
N PRO A 9 16.94 -38.28 -73.22
CA PRO A 9 17.85 -37.41 -72.47
C PRO A 9 17.34 -35.96 -72.32
N MET A 10 16.47 -35.52 -73.23
CA MET A 10 15.82 -34.22 -73.18
C MET A 10 14.81 -34.09 -72.02
N ASP A 11 14.12 -35.17 -71.66
CA ASP A 11 13.12 -35.19 -70.59
C ASP A 11 13.79 -35.20 -69.21
N GLU A 12 14.93 -35.90 -69.08
CA GLU A 12 15.78 -35.87 -67.88
C GLU A 12 16.38 -34.47 -67.66
N LEU A 13 16.84 -33.82 -68.74
CA LEU A 13 17.39 -32.46 -68.69
C LEU A 13 16.33 -31.42 -68.27
N GLN A 14 15.10 -31.53 -68.80
CA GLN A 14 13.98 -30.66 -68.41
C GLN A 14 13.55 -30.88 -66.96
N THR A 15 13.58 -32.14 -66.49
CA THR A 15 13.28 -32.48 -65.10
C THR A 15 14.30 -31.85 -64.15
N LEU A 16 15.60 -31.95 -64.46
CA LEU A 16 16.68 -31.32 -63.72
C LEU A 16 16.56 -29.79 -63.70
N MET A 17 16.26 -29.16 -64.85
CA MET A 17 16.07 -27.71 -64.91
C MET A 17 14.91 -27.23 -64.03
N THR A 18 13.82 -28.00 -63.96
CA THR A 18 12.67 -27.69 -63.10
C THR A 18 13.04 -27.81 -61.63
N GLN A 19 13.76 -28.88 -61.26
CA GLN A 19 14.24 -29.08 -59.88
C GLN A 19 15.22 -27.98 -59.43
N ILE A 20 16.12 -27.53 -60.32
CA ILE A 20 17.04 -26.42 -60.06
C ILE A 20 16.26 -25.10 -59.85
N LYS A 21 15.23 -24.83 -60.68
CA LYS A 21 14.36 -23.65 -60.50
C LYS A 21 13.59 -23.70 -59.18
N SER A 22 13.03 -24.85 -58.79
CA SER A 22 12.36 -24.98 -57.48
C SER A 22 13.33 -24.81 -56.30
N ALA A 23 14.53 -25.38 -56.39
CA ALA A 23 15.54 -25.26 -55.33
C ALA A 23 16.07 -23.83 -55.17
N SER A 24 16.28 -23.13 -56.28
CA SER A 24 16.68 -21.71 -56.28
C SER A 24 15.57 -20.78 -55.76
N SER A 25 14.31 -21.04 -56.11
CA SER A 25 13.14 -20.33 -55.56
C SER A 25 13.05 -20.51 -54.03
N PHE A 26 13.21 -21.75 -53.54
CA PHE A 26 13.20 -22.03 -52.10
C PHE A 26 14.34 -21.30 -51.37
N LYS A 27 15.56 -21.30 -51.93
CA LYS A 27 16.70 -20.58 -51.37
C LYS A 27 16.46 -19.07 -51.27
N ASN A 28 15.80 -18.48 -52.27
CA ASN A 28 15.44 -17.06 -52.25
C ASN A 28 14.35 -16.76 -51.21
N MET A 29 13.37 -17.64 -51.05
CA MET A 29 12.33 -17.52 -50.01
C MET A 29 12.93 -17.59 -48.60
N VAL A 30 13.86 -18.52 -48.35
CA VAL A 30 14.56 -18.63 -47.05
C VAL A 30 15.37 -17.37 -46.74
N LYS A 31 16.07 -16.80 -47.73
CA LYS A 31 16.79 -15.52 -47.59
C LYS A 31 15.85 -14.35 -47.28
N SER A 32 14.68 -14.29 -47.92
CA SER A 32 13.66 -13.26 -47.64
C SER A 32 13.13 -13.39 -46.21
N ASN A 33 12.75 -14.60 -45.79
CA ASN A 33 12.21 -14.84 -44.46
C ASN A 33 13.24 -14.55 -43.35
N THR A 34 14.52 -14.87 -43.57
CA THR A 34 15.59 -14.54 -42.62
C THR A 34 15.85 -13.03 -42.54
N SER A 35 15.79 -12.32 -43.66
CA SER A 35 15.85 -10.85 -43.67
C SER A 35 14.68 -10.22 -42.91
N GLU A 36 13.48 -10.75 -43.06
CA GLU A 36 12.27 -10.21 -42.43
C GLU A 36 12.26 -10.50 -40.92
N LEU A 37 12.69 -11.69 -40.51
CA LEU A 37 12.89 -12.05 -39.11
C LEU A 37 13.92 -11.14 -38.43
N SER A 38 15.04 -10.86 -39.09
CA SER A 38 16.05 -9.93 -38.55
C SER A 38 15.47 -8.54 -38.31
N LYS A 39 14.70 -7.99 -39.27
CA LYS A 39 14.05 -6.68 -39.12
C LYS A 39 13.04 -6.66 -37.98
N ASN A 40 12.27 -7.73 -37.82
CA ASN A 40 11.29 -7.84 -36.73
C ASN A 40 11.98 -7.95 -35.36
N LEU A 41 13.12 -8.66 -35.28
CA LEU A 41 13.94 -8.73 -34.07
C LEU A 41 14.55 -7.37 -33.72
N ASP A 42 15.04 -6.62 -34.70
CA ASP A 42 15.57 -5.27 -34.50
C ASP A 42 14.47 -4.31 -34.00
N GLN A 43 13.27 -4.37 -34.59
CA GLN A 43 12.11 -3.58 -34.14
C GLN A 43 11.65 -3.95 -32.73
N LEU A 44 11.61 -5.25 -32.41
CA LEU A 44 11.26 -5.73 -31.07
C LEU A 44 12.30 -5.27 -30.04
N SER A 45 13.58 -5.43 -30.36
CA SER A 45 14.70 -4.97 -29.53
C SER A 45 14.59 -3.47 -29.23
N PHE A 46 14.38 -2.66 -30.27
CA PHE A 46 14.19 -1.21 -30.12
C PHE A 46 12.98 -0.87 -29.24
N THR A 47 11.85 -1.56 -29.45
CA THR A 47 10.61 -1.35 -28.68
C THR A 47 10.82 -1.70 -27.21
N VAL A 48 11.48 -2.83 -26.92
CA VAL A 48 11.78 -3.26 -25.55
C VAL A 48 12.71 -2.25 -24.87
N THR A 49 13.77 -1.81 -25.54
CA THR A 49 14.68 -0.78 -24.99
C THR A 49 13.94 0.52 -24.70
N SER A 50 13.09 0.98 -25.62
CA SER A 50 12.30 2.21 -25.44
C SER A 50 11.33 2.11 -24.25
N ASN A 51 10.68 0.96 -24.07
CA ASN A 51 9.78 0.71 -22.95
C ASN A 51 10.54 0.68 -21.61
N ILE A 52 11.72 0.06 -21.56
CA ILE A 52 12.56 0.04 -20.35
C ILE A 52 12.99 1.47 -19.96
N VAL A 53 13.40 2.29 -20.92
CA VAL A 53 13.76 3.69 -20.68
C VAL A 53 12.56 4.48 -20.15
N SER A 54 11.38 4.27 -20.73
CA SER A 54 10.14 4.94 -20.31
C SER A 54 9.72 4.56 -18.89
N LEU A 55 9.83 3.28 -18.53
CA LEU A 55 9.54 2.80 -17.17
C LEU A 55 10.51 3.38 -16.14
N ASN A 56 11.81 3.44 -16.46
CA ASN A 56 12.80 4.05 -15.58
C ASN A 56 12.52 5.54 -15.36
N LYS A 57 12.09 6.26 -16.40
CA LYS A 57 11.69 7.67 -16.27
C LYS A 57 10.49 7.81 -15.33
N LEU A 58 9.46 6.97 -15.49
CA LEU A 58 8.27 7.00 -14.64
C LEU A 58 8.60 6.67 -13.18
N MET A 59 9.48 5.67 -12.95
CA MET A 59 9.96 5.31 -11.62
C MET A 59 10.69 6.49 -10.94
N ASN A 60 11.54 7.20 -11.69
CA ASN A 60 12.24 8.38 -11.19
C ASN A 60 11.27 9.53 -10.87
N GLU A 61 10.30 9.79 -11.73
CA GLU A 61 9.26 10.80 -11.47
C GLU A 61 8.42 10.47 -10.24
N TYR A 62 8.03 9.19 -10.08
CA TYR A 62 7.32 8.72 -8.90
C TYR A 62 8.14 8.93 -7.62
N ASN A 63 9.41 8.51 -7.62
CA ASN A 63 10.31 8.69 -6.48
C ASN A 63 10.51 10.17 -6.12
N ASN A 64 10.63 11.04 -7.14
CA ASN A 64 10.75 12.48 -6.92
C ASN A 64 9.48 13.07 -6.28
N ARG A 65 8.29 12.68 -6.74
CA ARG A 65 7.02 13.12 -6.16
C ARG A 65 6.85 12.60 -4.73
N LEU A 66 7.19 11.34 -4.48
CA LEU A 66 7.14 10.74 -3.14
C LEU A 66 8.07 11.48 -2.17
N ASN A 67 9.29 11.79 -2.59
CA ASN A 67 10.24 12.53 -1.77
C ASN A 67 9.78 13.96 -1.51
N ALA A 68 9.25 14.66 -2.51
CA ALA A 68 8.67 15.98 -2.33
C ALA A 68 7.51 15.96 -1.31
N CYS A 69 6.64 14.95 -1.37
CA CYS A 69 5.59 14.76 -0.36
C CYS A 69 6.19 14.51 1.04
N LYS A 70 7.19 13.63 1.17
CA LYS A 70 7.85 13.35 2.46
C LYS A 70 8.44 14.61 3.09
N VAL A 71 9.12 15.45 2.30
CA VAL A 71 9.68 16.72 2.75
C VAL A 71 8.57 17.67 3.19
N ALA A 72 7.51 17.82 2.39
CA ALA A 72 6.37 18.66 2.74
C ALA A 72 5.68 18.20 4.05
N PHE A 73 5.57 16.88 4.29
CA PHE A 73 5.03 16.35 5.55
C PHE A 73 5.95 16.58 6.75
N ALA A 74 7.27 16.61 6.57
CA ALA A 74 8.21 16.92 7.65
C ALA A 74 8.18 18.40 8.08
N GLU A 75 7.78 19.30 7.17
CA GLU A 75 7.66 20.74 7.43
C GLU A 75 6.35 21.14 8.12
N ILE A 76 5.34 20.26 8.14
CA ILE A 76 4.11 20.50 8.91
C ILE A 76 4.45 20.36 10.40
N ALA A 77 4.26 21.44 11.15
CA ALA A 77 4.37 21.40 12.59
C ALA A 77 3.36 20.39 13.15
N LEU A 78 3.84 19.18 13.49
CA LEU A 78 3.04 18.15 14.15
C LEU A 78 2.40 18.76 15.40
N ASN A 79 1.10 18.53 15.55
CA ASN A 79 0.35 18.87 16.76
C ASN A 79 1.15 18.37 17.99
N PRO A 80 1.35 19.19 19.04
CA PRO A 80 2.04 18.75 20.26
C PRO A 80 1.57 17.41 20.82
N PHE A 81 0.27 17.11 20.71
CA PHE A 81 -0.30 15.82 21.10
C PHE A 81 0.20 14.68 20.20
N GLU A 82 0.19 14.86 18.88
CA GLU A 82 0.74 13.89 17.92
C GLU A 82 2.22 13.62 18.19
N LYS A 83 3.00 14.66 18.55
CA LYS A 83 4.41 14.50 18.92
C LYS A 83 4.59 13.65 20.18
N ALA A 84 3.75 13.87 21.20
CA ALA A 84 3.83 13.11 22.44
C ALA A 84 3.51 11.62 22.23
N ILE A 85 2.54 11.32 21.37
CA ILE A 85 2.16 9.93 21.02
C ILE A 85 3.24 9.28 20.15
N ALA A 86 3.73 9.99 19.13
CA ALA A 86 4.76 9.48 18.22
C ALA A 86 6.12 9.20 18.91
N ALA A 87 6.37 9.82 20.07
CA ALA A 87 7.53 9.50 20.89
C ALA A 87 7.49 8.07 21.46
N ASN A 88 6.31 7.42 21.49
CA ASN A 88 6.07 6.06 21.98
C ASN A 88 6.75 5.79 23.33
N ASN A 89 6.63 6.76 24.24
CA ASN A 89 7.30 6.76 25.53
C ASN A 89 6.30 7.21 26.59
N ILE A 90 6.00 6.32 27.54
CA ILE A 90 4.99 6.55 28.58
C ILE A 90 5.31 7.78 29.43
N GLU A 91 6.58 7.98 29.80
CA GLU A 91 6.99 9.16 30.59
C GLU A 91 6.75 10.46 29.82
N THR A 92 7.05 10.47 28.52
CA THR A 92 6.80 11.62 27.65
C THR A 92 5.31 11.93 27.53
N LEU A 93 4.49 10.89 27.33
CA LEU A 93 3.04 11.03 27.24
C LEU A 93 2.44 11.50 28.58
N CYS A 94 2.89 10.96 29.70
CA CYS A 94 2.48 11.39 31.04
C CYS A 94 2.86 12.86 31.31
N ASN A 95 4.11 13.25 31.01
CA ASN A 95 4.56 14.63 31.19
C ASN A 95 3.76 15.60 30.31
N PHE A 96 3.42 15.19 29.09
CA PHE A 96 2.52 15.94 28.23
C PHE A 96 1.14 16.11 28.86
N MET A 97 0.49 15.02 29.31
CA MET A 97 -0.84 15.06 29.90
C MET A 97 -0.90 15.83 31.23
N ILE A 98 0.19 15.85 32.00
CA ILE A 98 0.31 16.64 33.24
C ILE A 98 0.38 18.14 32.94
N SER A 99 1.02 18.51 31.83
CA SER A 99 1.32 19.90 31.50
C SER A 99 0.24 20.58 30.66
N ASN A 100 -0.82 19.86 30.28
CA ASN A 100 -1.80 20.30 29.29
C ASN A 100 -3.24 19.97 29.73
N ASN A 101 -4.23 20.69 29.20
CA ASN A 101 -5.65 20.40 29.40
C ASN A 101 -6.19 19.57 28.23
N PRO A 102 -6.87 18.42 28.46
CA PRO A 102 -7.46 17.64 27.37
C PRO A 102 -8.47 18.42 26.51
N ASP A 103 -9.16 19.42 27.07
CA ASP A 103 -10.12 20.25 26.32
C ASP A 103 -9.47 21.08 25.18
N ASP A 104 -8.14 21.27 25.22
CA ASP A 104 -7.40 21.96 24.16
C ASP A 104 -7.14 21.05 22.94
N PHE A 105 -7.30 19.72 23.09
CA PHE A 105 -6.94 18.72 22.09
C PHE A 105 -8.12 17.89 21.58
N PHE A 106 -9.22 17.83 22.33
CA PHE A 106 -10.44 17.11 21.94
C PHE A 106 -11.64 18.06 21.91
N ILE A 107 -12.77 17.62 21.34
CA ILE A 107 -14.00 18.42 21.17
C ILE A 107 -14.30 19.28 22.41
N PRO A 108 -14.52 20.60 22.26
CA PRO A 108 -14.87 21.31 21.02
C PRO A 108 -13.70 21.78 20.12
N ALA A 109 -12.43 21.54 20.49
CA ALA A 109 -11.28 21.86 19.65
C ALA A 109 -10.97 20.73 18.63
N ALA A 110 -10.14 21.03 17.63
CA ALA A 110 -9.91 20.26 16.40
C ALA A 110 -10.02 18.72 16.52
N GLN A 111 -10.77 18.09 15.61
CA GLN A 111 -10.84 16.62 15.48
C GLN A 111 -9.42 16.05 15.33
N GLN A 112 -9.05 15.16 16.25
CA GLN A 112 -7.77 14.47 16.14
C GLN A 112 -7.82 13.46 15.00
N LYS A 113 -6.68 13.20 14.37
CA LYS A 113 -6.61 12.14 13.35
C LYS A 113 -6.98 10.81 14.00
N THR A 114 -7.87 10.06 13.36
CA THR A 114 -8.29 8.70 13.74
C THR A 114 -7.12 7.82 14.22
N ILE A 115 -6.00 7.83 13.49
CA ILE A 115 -4.81 7.03 13.82
C ILE A 115 -4.19 7.47 15.15
N VAL A 116 -4.11 8.77 15.39
CA VAL A 116 -3.52 9.37 16.60
C VAL A 116 -4.37 9.06 17.82
N LEU A 117 -5.71 9.14 17.68
CA LEU A 117 -6.66 8.74 18.73
C LEU A 117 -6.52 7.27 19.12
N LEU A 118 -6.49 6.38 18.13
CA LEU A 118 -6.36 4.94 18.34
C LEU A 118 -5.02 4.61 18.99
N GLU A 119 -3.94 5.23 18.53
CA GLU A 119 -2.60 5.01 19.10
C GLU A 119 -2.51 5.54 20.53
N PHE A 120 -3.08 6.71 20.82
CA PHE A 120 -3.20 7.23 22.18
C PHE A 120 -3.95 6.27 23.10
N LEU A 121 -5.15 5.83 22.71
CA LEU A 121 -5.97 4.91 23.50
C LEU A 121 -5.27 3.56 23.72
N SER A 122 -4.55 3.09 22.70
CA SER A 122 -3.71 1.90 22.81
C SER A 122 -2.56 2.11 23.79
N GLN A 123 -1.87 3.24 23.79
CA GLN A 123 -0.77 3.48 24.72
C GLN A 123 -1.28 3.65 26.16
N ILE A 124 -2.34 4.44 26.36
CA ILE A 124 -2.85 4.75 27.71
C ILE A 124 -3.47 3.54 28.39
N SER A 125 -4.06 2.59 27.66
CA SER A 125 -4.64 1.37 28.23
C SER A 125 -3.64 0.54 29.05
N HIS A 126 -2.35 0.62 28.71
CA HIS A 126 -1.29 -0.13 29.38
C HIS A 126 -0.97 0.37 30.79
N PHE A 127 -1.21 1.66 31.08
CA PHE A 127 -0.81 2.28 32.35
C PHE A 127 -1.93 3.02 33.07
N ILE A 128 -3.12 3.16 32.47
CA ILE A 128 -4.23 3.93 33.05
C ILE A 128 -4.66 3.43 34.44
N SER A 129 -4.53 2.12 34.71
CA SER A 129 -4.86 1.54 36.02
C SER A 129 -3.97 2.05 37.15
N GLU A 130 -2.75 2.47 36.83
CA GLU A 130 -1.78 3.00 37.79
C GLU A 130 -1.84 4.54 37.87
N GLN A 131 -2.46 5.19 36.89
CA GLN A 131 -2.52 6.64 36.74
C GLN A 131 -3.97 7.15 36.60
N PRO A 132 -4.83 6.95 37.61
CA PRO A 132 -6.26 7.22 37.53
C PRO A 132 -6.63 8.69 37.33
N GLN A 133 -5.69 9.62 37.50
CA GLN A 133 -5.89 11.03 37.17
C GLN A 133 -6.05 11.29 35.67
N PHE A 134 -5.60 10.38 34.80
CA PHE A 134 -5.71 10.53 33.35
C PHE A 134 -7.01 9.97 32.75
N VAL A 135 -7.95 9.52 33.58
CA VAL A 135 -9.25 8.99 33.11
C VAL A 135 -10.02 10.02 32.28
N ILE A 136 -9.91 11.30 32.61
CA ILE A 136 -10.53 12.40 31.83
C ILE A 136 -9.99 12.48 30.40
N TRP A 137 -8.72 12.14 30.17
CA TRP A 137 -8.15 12.11 28.82
C TRP A 137 -8.74 10.97 27.99
N VAL A 138 -8.96 9.82 28.61
CA VAL A 138 -9.63 8.67 27.97
C VAL A 138 -11.06 9.03 27.60
N GLU A 139 -11.81 9.63 28.51
CA GLU A 139 -13.18 10.09 28.26
C GLU A 139 -13.26 11.01 27.04
N LYS A 140 -12.43 12.05 27.02
CA LYS A 140 -12.42 13.06 25.95
C LYS A 140 -12.03 12.46 24.60
N ALA A 141 -11.04 11.57 24.58
CA ALA A 141 -10.64 10.86 23.37
C ALA A 141 -11.77 9.95 22.85
N LEU A 142 -12.49 9.25 23.72
CA LEU A 142 -13.62 8.40 23.33
C LEU A 142 -14.80 9.20 22.79
N LEU A 143 -15.04 10.41 23.28
CA LEU A 143 -16.09 11.30 22.78
C LEU A 143 -15.76 11.91 21.39
N ASP A 144 -14.49 11.93 21.00
CA ASP A 144 -14.03 12.39 19.68
C ASP A 144 -14.08 11.27 18.61
N PHE A 145 -14.56 10.07 18.96
CA PHE A 145 -14.70 8.97 18.00
C PHE A 145 -15.76 9.25 16.94
N ASP A 146 -15.35 9.26 15.67
CA ASP A 146 -16.29 9.13 14.55
C ASP A 146 -16.59 7.64 14.32
N THR A 147 -17.73 7.17 14.83
CA THR A 147 -18.16 5.77 14.67
C THR A 147 -18.52 5.40 13.22
N GLN A 148 -18.64 6.37 12.31
CA GLN A 148 -18.86 6.13 10.89
C GLN A 148 -17.53 5.95 10.11
N ASP A 149 -16.39 6.31 10.69
CA ASP A 149 -15.07 6.10 10.08
C ASP A 149 -14.75 4.60 9.99
N ARG A 150 -14.43 4.13 8.78
CA ARG A 150 -14.13 2.72 8.50
C ARG A 150 -12.91 2.22 9.27
N HIS A 151 -11.85 3.03 9.39
CA HIS A 151 -10.65 2.67 10.13
C HIS A 151 -10.92 2.56 11.62
N ILE A 152 -11.77 3.43 12.17
CA ILE A 152 -12.28 3.31 13.55
C ILE A 152 -13.01 1.97 13.70
N ARG A 153 -13.99 1.66 12.84
CA ARG A 153 -14.78 0.42 12.95
C ARG A 153 -13.93 -0.85 12.90
N GLU A 154 -12.89 -0.86 12.08
CA GLU A 154 -12.01 -2.03 11.92
C GLU A 154 -11.00 -2.18 13.08
N ALA A 155 -10.42 -1.07 13.58
CA ALA A 155 -9.31 -1.12 14.54
C ALA A 155 -9.72 -0.89 16.01
N ALA A 156 -10.78 -0.10 16.25
CA ALA A 156 -11.20 0.29 17.59
C ALA A 156 -11.61 -0.87 18.52
N PRO A 157 -12.28 -1.95 18.07
CA PRO A 157 -12.80 -2.95 18.99
C PRO A 157 -11.76 -3.59 19.90
N ALA A 158 -10.56 -3.86 19.38
CA ALA A 158 -9.45 -4.40 20.18
C ALA A 158 -8.94 -3.36 21.19
N VAL A 159 -8.67 -2.13 20.72
CA VAL A 159 -8.18 -1.03 21.55
C VAL A 159 -9.16 -0.70 22.68
N LEU A 160 -10.46 -0.67 22.39
CA LEU A 160 -11.51 -0.41 23.37
C LEU A 160 -11.62 -1.51 24.44
N GLN A 161 -11.39 -2.77 24.08
CA GLN A 161 -11.33 -3.86 25.06
C GLN A 161 -10.16 -3.65 26.03
N ASP A 162 -8.99 -3.27 25.52
CA ASP A 162 -7.82 -3.01 26.37
C ASP A 162 -8.01 -1.81 27.28
N VAL A 163 -8.58 -0.72 26.75
CA VAL A 163 -8.99 0.45 27.55
C VAL A 163 -9.98 0.03 28.64
N GLY A 164 -11.00 -0.76 28.29
CA GLY A 164 -11.98 -1.29 29.23
C GLY A 164 -11.33 -2.10 30.35
N ASN A 165 -10.38 -2.97 30.01
CA ASN A 165 -9.63 -3.77 30.98
C ASN A 165 -8.79 -2.90 31.92
N GLY A 166 -8.11 -1.88 31.40
CA GLY A 166 -7.32 -0.94 32.20
C GLY A 166 -8.19 -0.12 33.15
N VAL A 167 -9.27 0.48 32.64
CA VAL A 167 -10.17 1.35 33.40
C VAL A 167 -10.99 0.57 34.44
N SER A 168 -11.29 -0.71 34.19
CA SER A 168 -12.04 -1.57 35.13
C SER A 168 -11.39 -1.75 36.50
N LYS A 169 -10.08 -1.48 36.59
CA LYS A 169 -9.29 -1.58 37.82
C LYS A 169 -9.34 -0.30 38.68
N ILE A 170 -10.03 0.75 38.21
CA ILE A 170 -10.06 2.06 38.86
C ILE A 170 -11.37 2.25 39.63
N GLU A 171 -11.28 2.42 40.95
CA GLU A 171 -12.43 2.61 41.84
C GLU A 171 -12.91 4.07 41.94
N LYS A 172 -13.13 4.72 40.79
CA LYS A 172 -13.60 6.11 40.72
C LYS A 172 -14.89 6.26 39.89
N PRO A 173 -15.80 7.20 40.21
CA PRO A 173 -17.01 7.43 39.44
C PRO A 173 -16.73 7.73 37.95
N GLU A 174 -15.69 8.50 37.67
CA GLU A 174 -15.27 8.88 36.31
C GLU A 174 -14.89 7.64 35.47
N ALA A 175 -14.22 6.67 36.11
CA ALA A 175 -13.87 5.41 35.46
C ALA A 175 -15.11 4.60 35.07
N ARG A 176 -16.18 4.62 35.89
CA ARG A 176 -17.44 3.94 35.57
C ARG A 176 -18.10 4.54 34.32
N MET A 177 -18.10 5.86 34.20
CA MET A 177 -18.64 6.55 33.03
C MET A 177 -17.86 6.17 31.76
N VAL A 178 -16.53 6.14 31.84
CA VAL A 178 -15.67 5.69 30.73
C VAL A 178 -15.97 4.23 30.35
N LEU A 179 -16.18 3.33 31.32
CA LEU A 179 -16.58 1.94 31.03
C LEU A 179 -17.95 1.86 30.32
N HIS A 180 -18.89 2.74 30.67
CA HIS A 180 -20.19 2.80 29.96
C HIS A 180 -20.01 3.27 28.52
N LEU A 181 -19.19 4.30 28.29
CA LEU A 181 -18.80 4.79 26.97
C LEU A 181 -18.17 3.68 26.12
N VAL A 182 -17.15 2.99 26.65
CA VAL A 182 -16.49 1.86 25.98
C VAL A 182 -17.49 0.77 25.59
N ARG A 183 -18.39 0.39 26.51
CA ARG A 183 -19.42 -0.62 26.24
C ARG A 183 -20.39 -0.18 25.14
N SER A 184 -20.79 1.09 25.13
CA SER A 184 -21.66 1.65 24.09
C SER A 184 -20.98 1.60 22.72
N LEU A 185 -19.76 2.09 22.62
CA LEU A 185 -19.00 2.08 21.36
C LEU A 185 -18.76 0.67 20.84
N LEU A 186 -18.45 -0.29 21.73
CA LEU A 186 -18.29 -1.70 21.36
C LEU A 186 -19.60 -2.34 20.85
N LEU A 187 -20.77 -1.83 21.23
CA LEU A 187 -22.05 -2.29 20.67
C LEU A 187 -22.26 -1.73 19.27
N ASP A 188 -21.94 -0.45 19.06
CA ASP A 188 -22.05 0.21 17.75
C ASP A 188 -21.18 -0.45 16.67
N PHE A 189 -20.07 -1.09 17.05
CA PHE A 189 -19.17 -1.79 16.11
C PHE A 189 -19.51 -3.27 15.85
N LYS A 190 -20.56 -3.83 16.46
CA LYS A 190 -20.98 -5.21 16.22
C LYS A 190 -21.90 -5.39 15.01
N GLU A 191 -22.38 -4.29 14.43
CA GLU A 191 -23.18 -4.24 13.20
C GLU A 191 -22.31 -4.10 11.94
#